data_AF-A0A950L831-F1
#
_entry.id   AF-A0A950L831-F1
#
_cell.length_a   1.000
_cell.length_b   1.000
_cell.length_c   1.000
_cell.angle_alpha   90.00
_cell.angle_beta   90.00
_cell.angle_gamma   90.00
#
_symmetry.space_group_name_H-M   'P 1'
#
loop_
_entity.id
_entity.type
_entity.pdbx_description
1 polymer ?
#
loop_
_entity_poly.entity_id
_entity_poly.type
_entity_poly.pdbx_seq_one_letter_code
_entity_poly.pdbx_strand_id
1 'polypeptide(L)'
;MADKALTETEWKKFAKGRDLKDAALLKALAAHEKAKEPDEQLKALALIEKEADALRKLVKGDKDFGAQLDAMDKAIAKEEKAAKAAQKEAESKESEEEGEDAPDLLTTKMIPLLRQVKQGEEMQVLLARGSKEVAVLMSRRSISSSRRKLLSDYLAEGAPKYDKGVCIFEENAYTFVLETQASGLAKKIKAALLKQVNLRLKVRVRGQEEGDVDDDGDEAGHELEAETHEAETHEPQAGQTESTSPQDGPDPLRADYERRQPGAAQAVHGHAQAAKLQPLLDFAAGKAEAGQWRAALQALDQIDKLLAAPAPGQGASLVKLQQARLGWEQARKKAQADLAEVARALDEAVRGHNEIEEAEDEYEEGDLKDGVRLLDQVFESLDGRLLDALDGALNAGPEQRPARQAEAGAILVEYRAYMATSALLAAIDDNPFRPCTVQKSLDRALAAVAAAL
;
A
#
# COMPACT_ATOMS: atom_id res chain seq x y z
N MET A 1 -24.59 9.42 30.70
CA MET A 1 -25.24 9.59 32.02
C MET A 1 -24.56 8.61 32.95
N ALA A 2 -23.71 9.11 33.85
CA ALA A 2 -22.98 8.25 34.79
C ALA A 2 -23.98 7.45 35.63
N ASP A 3 -23.69 6.16 35.82
CA ASP A 3 -24.52 5.33 36.69
C ASP A 3 -24.41 5.84 38.13
N LYS A 4 -25.53 5.89 38.87
CA LYS A 4 -25.56 6.51 40.21
C LYS A 4 -24.62 5.81 41.18
N ALA A 5 -24.33 4.53 40.94
CA ALA A 5 -23.42 3.70 41.74
C ALA A 5 -21.94 4.13 41.62
N LEU A 6 -21.53 4.85 40.57
CA LEU A 6 -20.14 5.27 40.33
C LEU A 6 -19.89 6.74 40.67
N THR A 7 -20.61 7.27 41.66
CA THR A 7 -20.45 8.66 42.10
C THR A 7 -19.95 8.76 43.53
N GLU A 8 -19.09 9.75 43.77
CA GLU A 8 -18.54 10.02 45.11
C GLU A 8 -19.68 10.34 46.11
N THR A 9 -20.69 11.07 45.62
CA THR A 9 -21.84 11.49 46.44
C THR A 9 -22.68 10.31 46.91
N GLU A 10 -22.96 9.33 46.04
CA GLU A 10 -23.78 8.19 46.41
C GLU A 10 -23.03 7.24 47.34
N TRP A 11 -21.73 7.03 47.09
CA TRP A 11 -20.88 6.25 48.00
C TRP A 11 -20.81 6.88 49.40
N LYS A 12 -20.61 8.21 49.51
CA LYS A 12 -20.60 8.92 50.80
C LYS A 12 -21.91 8.78 51.58
N LYS A 13 -23.07 8.76 50.90
CA LYS A 13 -24.35 8.53 51.56
C LYS A 13 -24.45 7.11 52.11
N PHE A 14 -24.00 6.13 51.32
CA PHE A 14 -24.01 4.73 51.70
C PHE A 14 -23.06 4.45 52.88
N ALA A 15 -21.85 5.01 52.84
CA ALA A 15 -20.82 4.85 53.88
C ALA A 15 -21.13 5.63 55.17
N LYS A 16 -22.11 6.56 55.17
CA LYS A 16 -22.39 7.41 56.33
C LYS A 16 -22.78 6.57 57.56
N GLY A 17 -21.95 6.64 58.59
CA GLY A 17 -22.16 5.91 59.85
C GLY A 17 -21.65 4.47 59.83
N ARG A 18 -21.09 4.01 58.71
CA ARG A 18 -20.32 2.77 58.60
C ARG A 18 -18.84 3.18 58.67
N ASP A 19 -18.10 2.75 59.70
CA ASP A 19 -16.69 3.13 59.90
C ASP A 19 -15.78 2.41 58.88
N LEU A 20 -15.90 2.79 57.61
CA LEU A 20 -15.24 2.19 56.45
C LEU A 20 -13.93 2.91 56.15
N LYS A 21 -12.87 2.14 55.85
CA LYS A 21 -11.58 2.69 55.39
C LYS A 21 -11.59 2.94 53.87
N ASP A 22 -12.54 3.74 53.40
CA ASP A 22 -12.89 3.89 51.98
C ASP A 22 -12.23 5.09 51.26
N ALA A 23 -11.26 5.74 51.89
CA ALA A 23 -10.60 6.93 51.34
C ALA A 23 -9.98 6.70 49.95
N ALA A 24 -9.45 5.50 49.69
CA ALA A 24 -8.89 5.13 48.38
C ALA A 24 -9.98 4.99 47.31
N LEU A 25 -11.10 4.35 47.64
CA LEU A 25 -12.26 4.23 46.75
C LEU A 25 -12.87 5.59 46.42
N LEU A 26 -13.03 6.47 47.42
CA LEU A 26 -13.48 7.85 47.22
C LEU A 26 -12.58 8.63 46.25
N LYS A 27 -11.26 8.44 46.34
CA LYS A 27 -10.31 9.05 45.41
C LYS A 27 -10.44 8.49 43.98
N ALA A 28 -10.66 7.19 43.84
CA ALA A 28 -10.88 6.55 42.54
C ALA A 28 -12.19 7.04 41.88
N LEU A 29 -13.28 7.13 42.65
CA LEU A 29 -14.56 7.70 42.20
C LEU A 29 -14.42 9.16 41.75
N ALA A 30 -13.69 9.98 42.51
CA ALA A 30 -13.44 11.37 42.12
C ALA A 30 -12.56 11.51 40.87
N ALA A 31 -11.65 10.56 40.62
CA ALA A 31 -10.86 10.52 39.39
C ALA A 31 -11.74 10.14 38.19
N HIS A 32 -12.63 9.17 38.37
CA HIS A 32 -13.60 8.77 37.35
C HIS A 32 -14.54 9.93 36.96
N GLU A 33 -15.08 10.67 37.92
CA GLU A 33 -15.94 11.84 37.64
C GLU A 33 -15.22 12.96 36.87
N LYS A 34 -13.88 13.01 36.93
CA LYS A 34 -13.06 14.02 36.25
C LYS A 34 -12.54 13.58 34.88
N ALA A 35 -12.55 12.27 34.60
CA ALA A 35 -11.98 11.70 33.39
C ALA A 35 -12.82 12.07 32.16
N LYS A 36 -12.18 12.75 31.21
CA LYS A 36 -12.85 13.22 29.97
C LYS A 36 -12.57 12.32 28.78
N GLU A 37 -11.38 11.72 28.77
CA GLU A 37 -10.94 10.85 27.69
C GLU A 37 -11.26 9.37 28.00
N PRO A 38 -11.57 8.55 26.98
CA PRO A 38 -11.88 7.12 27.17
C PRO A 38 -10.80 6.36 27.93
N ASP A 39 -9.52 6.64 27.66
CA ASP A 39 -8.40 6.00 28.35
C ASP A 39 -8.28 6.38 29.83
N GLU A 40 -8.59 7.65 30.16
CA GLU A 40 -8.60 8.10 31.55
C GLU A 40 -9.76 7.45 32.31
N GLN A 41 -10.92 7.29 31.65
CA GLN A 41 -12.09 6.62 32.21
C GLN A 41 -11.80 5.16 32.52
N LEU A 42 -11.20 4.42 31.58
CA LEU A 42 -10.83 3.01 31.79
C LEU A 42 -9.83 2.83 32.93
N LYS A 43 -8.82 3.71 33.04
CA LYS A 43 -7.87 3.68 34.17
C LYS A 43 -8.55 3.96 35.50
N ALA A 44 -9.49 4.91 35.54
CA ALA A 44 -10.24 5.23 36.75
C ALA A 44 -11.17 4.08 37.16
N LEU A 45 -11.85 3.43 36.21
CA LEU A 45 -12.71 2.26 36.45
C LEU A 45 -11.92 1.07 37.05
N ALA A 46 -10.75 0.74 36.49
CA ALA A 46 -9.88 -0.30 37.03
C ALA A 46 -9.41 -0.02 38.47
N LEU A 47 -9.19 1.25 38.83
CA LEU A 47 -8.87 1.63 40.21
C LEU A 47 -10.08 1.48 41.14
N ILE A 48 -11.29 1.81 40.67
CA ILE A 48 -12.52 1.62 41.44
C ILE A 48 -12.72 0.14 41.76
N GLU A 49 -12.59 -0.75 40.77
CA GLU A 49 -12.73 -2.20 40.94
C GLU A 49 -11.74 -2.75 41.98
N LYS A 50 -10.47 -2.38 41.84
CA LYS A 50 -9.41 -2.79 42.78
C LYS A 50 -9.70 -2.37 44.23
N GLU A 51 -10.12 -1.12 44.44
CA GLU A 51 -10.40 -0.60 45.78
C GLU A 51 -11.72 -1.16 46.35
N ALA A 52 -12.72 -1.42 45.50
CA ALA A 52 -13.96 -2.11 45.87
C ALA A 52 -13.67 -3.52 46.40
N ASP A 53 -12.81 -4.28 45.72
CA ASP A 53 -12.38 -5.61 46.16
C ASP A 53 -11.56 -5.60 47.46
N ALA A 54 -10.72 -4.58 47.64
CA ALA A 54 -9.99 -4.39 48.89
C ALA A 54 -10.97 -4.18 50.07
N LEU A 55 -12.02 -3.37 49.87
CA LEU A 55 -13.05 -3.15 50.87
C LEU A 55 -13.93 -4.39 51.10
N ARG A 56 -14.27 -5.15 50.05
CA ARG A 56 -14.99 -6.43 50.13
C ARG A 56 -14.28 -7.42 51.05
N LYS A 57 -12.95 -7.44 51.03
CA LYS A 57 -12.12 -8.29 51.91
C LYS A 57 -12.11 -7.83 53.37
N LEU A 58 -12.28 -6.54 53.62
CA LEU A 58 -12.29 -5.96 54.97
C LEU A 58 -13.65 -6.10 55.66
N VAL A 59 -14.75 -6.03 54.91
CA VAL A 59 -16.12 -6.00 55.44
C VAL A 59 -16.85 -7.29 55.06
N LYS A 60 -16.33 -8.42 55.54
CA LYS A 60 -16.94 -9.73 55.28
C LYS A 60 -18.21 -9.89 56.12
N GLY A 61 -19.32 -10.28 55.48
CA GLY A 61 -20.56 -10.68 56.15
C GLY A 61 -21.66 -9.61 56.24
N ASP A 62 -21.40 -8.38 55.80
CA ASP A 62 -22.44 -7.36 55.62
C ASP A 62 -23.11 -7.52 54.25
N LYS A 63 -24.35 -8.01 54.25
CA LYS A 63 -25.11 -8.28 53.01
C LYS A 63 -25.45 -7.00 52.23
N ASP A 64 -25.71 -5.90 52.93
CA ASP A 64 -26.03 -4.62 52.29
C ASP A 64 -24.78 -4.03 51.64
N PHE A 65 -23.62 -4.21 52.28
CA PHE A 65 -22.32 -3.85 51.72
C PHE A 65 -21.98 -4.65 50.47
N GLY A 66 -22.16 -5.98 50.52
CA GLY A 66 -21.99 -6.83 49.34
C GLY A 66 -22.88 -6.40 48.18
N ALA A 67 -24.17 -6.15 48.44
CA ALA A 67 -25.11 -5.71 47.40
C ALA A 67 -24.72 -4.36 46.76
N GLN A 68 -24.18 -3.42 47.54
CA GLN A 68 -23.71 -2.13 47.02
C GLN A 68 -22.48 -2.30 46.12
N LEU A 69 -21.51 -3.14 46.51
CA LEU A 69 -20.34 -3.42 45.68
C LEU A 69 -20.71 -4.17 44.40
N ASP A 70 -21.64 -5.13 44.48
CA ASP A 70 -22.14 -5.84 43.28
C ASP A 70 -22.87 -4.88 42.31
N ALA A 71 -23.53 -3.86 42.83
CA ALA A 71 -24.12 -2.80 42.01
C ALA A 71 -23.04 -1.91 41.37
N MET A 72 -21.93 -1.65 42.06
CA MET A 72 -20.77 -0.96 41.50
C MET A 72 -20.13 -1.80 40.40
N ASP A 73 -19.87 -3.09 40.59
CA ASP A 73 -19.26 -3.96 39.59
C ASP A 73 -20.09 -4.01 38.29
N LYS A 74 -21.42 -4.08 38.42
CA LYS A 74 -22.33 -4.00 37.26
C LYS A 74 -22.25 -2.66 36.54
N ALA A 75 -22.10 -1.56 37.28
CA ALA A 75 -21.93 -0.24 36.69
C ALA A 75 -20.56 -0.10 36.00
N ILE A 76 -19.48 -0.63 36.61
CA ILE A 76 -18.13 -0.67 36.02
C ILE A 76 -18.18 -1.41 34.68
N ALA A 77 -18.71 -2.63 34.64
CA ALA A 77 -18.79 -3.42 33.41
C ALA A 77 -19.56 -2.70 32.28
N LYS A 78 -20.64 -1.98 32.64
CA LYS A 78 -21.45 -1.20 31.70
C LYS A 78 -20.69 0.02 31.17
N GLU A 79 -20.01 0.77 32.03
CA GLU A 79 -19.24 1.95 31.63
C GLU A 79 -17.95 1.58 30.90
N GLU A 80 -17.27 0.49 31.26
CA GLU A 80 -16.14 -0.04 30.50
C GLU A 80 -16.53 -0.39 29.07
N LYS A 81 -17.68 -1.04 28.88
CA LYS A 81 -18.18 -1.36 27.54
C LYS A 81 -18.45 -0.10 26.72
N ALA A 82 -18.98 0.95 27.36
CA ALA A 82 -19.22 2.23 26.69
C ALA A 82 -17.91 2.96 26.37
N ALA A 83 -16.95 2.99 27.29
CA ALA A 83 -15.65 3.62 27.10
C ALA A 83 -14.81 2.89 26.04
N LYS A 84 -14.78 1.55 26.03
CA LYS A 84 -14.13 0.74 24.98
C LYS A 84 -14.79 0.96 23.61
N ALA A 85 -16.12 1.09 23.56
CA ALA A 85 -16.82 1.42 22.32
C ALA A 85 -16.48 2.84 21.81
N ALA A 86 -16.41 3.82 22.71
CA ALA A 86 -16.02 5.18 22.38
C ALA A 86 -14.54 5.27 21.96
N GLN A 87 -13.64 4.53 22.60
CA GLN A 87 -12.24 4.40 22.21
C GLN A 87 -12.11 3.80 20.82
N LYS A 88 -12.81 2.70 20.54
CA LYS A 88 -12.81 2.09 19.19
C LYS A 88 -13.38 3.03 18.14
N GLU A 89 -14.42 3.81 18.47
CA GLU A 89 -14.96 4.82 17.57
C GLU A 89 -13.97 5.97 17.33
N ALA A 90 -13.27 6.43 18.38
CA ALA A 90 -12.22 7.43 18.28
C ALA A 90 -11.02 6.93 17.46
N GLU A 91 -10.52 5.72 17.72
CA GLU A 91 -9.44 5.09 16.95
C GLU A 91 -9.84 4.81 15.50
N SER A 92 -11.12 4.51 15.23
CA SER A 92 -11.61 4.38 13.86
C SER A 92 -11.70 5.72 13.13
N LYS A 93 -11.92 6.82 13.85
CA LYS A 93 -11.87 8.18 13.29
C LYS A 93 -10.42 8.64 13.11
N GLU A 94 -9.54 8.34 14.07
CA GLU A 94 -8.14 8.74 14.07
C GLU A 94 -7.28 7.91 13.09
N SER A 95 -7.55 6.62 12.92
CA SER A 95 -6.93 5.82 11.83
C SER A 95 -7.45 6.19 10.44
N GLU A 96 -8.66 6.77 10.35
CA GLU A 96 -9.11 7.47 9.14
C GLU A 96 -8.42 8.83 8.99
N GLU A 97 -7.94 9.50 10.05
CA GLU A 97 -7.36 10.86 10.05
C GLU A 97 -5.81 10.95 10.07
N GLU A 98 -5.10 9.92 10.51
CA GLU A 98 -3.62 9.84 10.56
C GLU A 98 -3.02 9.17 9.31
N GLY A 99 -3.79 8.36 8.58
CA GLY A 99 -3.36 7.75 7.31
C GLY A 99 -3.41 8.71 6.11
N GLU A 100 -3.54 10.01 6.36
CA GLU A 100 -4.30 10.95 5.54
C GLU A 100 -3.46 11.96 4.75
N ASP A 101 -2.18 12.09 5.08
CA ASP A 101 -1.20 12.85 4.28
C ASP A 101 -0.12 11.95 3.66
N ALA A 102 -0.30 10.63 3.73
CA ALA A 102 0.62 9.68 3.11
C ALA A 102 0.51 9.78 1.57
N PRO A 103 1.63 9.87 0.83
CA PRO A 103 1.65 9.85 -0.64
C PRO A 103 0.91 8.65 -1.25
N ASP A 104 0.79 7.55 -0.50
CA ASP A 104 0.07 6.33 -0.87
C ASP A 104 -1.42 6.55 -1.15
N LEU A 105 -2.02 7.63 -0.65
CA LEU A 105 -3.39 8.02 -0.97
C LEU A 105 -3.60 8.37 -2.43
N LEU A 106 -2.56 8.89 -3.08
CA LEU A 106 -2.58 9.25 -4.50
C LEU A 106 -2.19 8.08 -5.39
N THR A 107 -1.84 6.92 -4.82
CA THR A 107 -1.37 5.74 -5.56
C THR A 107 -2.13 4.48 -5.10
N THR A 108 -1.56 3.68 -4.20
CA THR A 108 -2.04 2.35 -3.82
C THR A 108 -3.46 2.36 -3.25
N LYS A 109 -3.83 3.38 -2.46
CA LYS A 109 -5.17 3.46 -1.85
C LYS A 109 -6.28 3.88 -2.84
N MET A 110 -5.94 4.40 -4.03
CA MET A 110 -6.95 4.73 -5.06
C MET A 110 -7.51 3.50 -5.77
N ILE A 111 -6.72 2.43 -5.92
CA ILE A 111 -7.10 1.22 -6.64
C ILE A 111 -8.40 0.59 -6.09
N PRO A 112 -8.58 0.35 -4.77
CA PRO A 112 -9.83 -0.19 -4.24
C PRO A 112 -11.03 0.76 -4.46
N LEU A 113 -10.82 2.09 -4.41
CA LEU A 113 -11.90 3.05 -4.68
C LEU A 113 -12.36 3.00 -6.14
N LEU A 114 -11.42 2.87 -7.08
CA LEU A 114 -11.75 2.69 -8.50
C LEU A 114 -12.50 1.38 -8.77
N ARG A 115 -12.22 0.30 -8.01
CA ARG A 115 -13.01 -0.94 -8.11
C ARG A 115 -14.43 -0.75 -7.59
N GLN A 116 -14.60 -0.03 -6.49
CA GLN A 116 -15.91 0.31 -5.93
C GLN A 116 -16.73 1.18 -6.89
N VAL A 117 -16.10 2.16 -7.53
CA VAL A 117 -16.77 2.96 -8.57
C VAL A 117 -17.27 2.08 -9.72
N LYS A 118 -16.45 1.13 -10.19
CA LYS A 118 -16.87 0.17 -11.22
C LYS A 118 -18.01 -0.75 -10.77
N GLN A 119 -18.20 -0.95 -9.47
CA GLN A 119 -19.33 -1.69 -8.87
C GLN A 119 -20.59 -0.83 -8.70
N GLY A 120 -20.54 0.46 -9.05
CA GLY A 120 -21.67 1.39 -8.99
C GLY A 120 -21.67 2.31 -7.77
N GLU A 121 -20.62 2.30 -6.93
CA GLU A 121 -20.50 3.28 -5.85
C GLU A 121 -20.06 4.66 -6.38
N GLU A 122 -20.53 5.73 -5.76
CA GLU A 122 -20.09 7.08 -6.08
C GLU A 122 -18.94 7.52 -5.16
N MET A 123 -17.91 8.15 -5.72
CA MET A 123 -16.77 8.66 -4.94
C MET A 123 -16.62 10.16 -5.11
N GLN A 124 -16.31 10.86 -4.03
CA GLN A 124 -15.96 12.28 -4.05
C GLN A 124 -14.56 12.44 -4.64
N VAL A 125 -14.37 13.47 -5.48
CA VAL A 125 -13.11 13.74 -6.19
C VAL A 125 -12.64 15.17 -5.94
N LEU A 126 -11.33 15.31 -5.75
CA LEU A 126 -10.62 16.57 -5.79
C LEU A 126 -9.51 16.47 -6.84
N LEU A 127 -9.58 17.31 -7.86
CA LEU A 127 -8.55 17.45 -8.88
C LEU A 127 -7.66 18.64 -8.56
N ALA A 128 -6.35 18.47 -8.73
CA ALA A 128 -5.41 19.58 -8.81
C ALA A 128 -4.87 19.68 -10.24
N ARG A 129 -5.08 20.83 -10.88
CA ARG A 129 -4.62 21.13 -12.24
C ARG A 129 -3.39 22.03 -12.20
N GLY A 130 -2.25 21.45 -12.55
CA GLY A 130 -1.05 22.20 -12.90
C GLY A 130 -1.09 22.72 -14.34
N SER A 131 0.02 23.30 -14.79
CA SER A 131 0.15 23.83 -16.16
C SER A 131 0.15 22.71 -17.22
N LYS A 132 0.78 21.57 -16.92
CA LYS A 132 0.93 20.43 -17.83
C LYS A 132 0.33 19.12 -17.29
N GLU A 133 0.25 18.97 -15.97
CA GLU A 133 -0.17 17.74 -15.31
C GLU A 133 -1.41 17.96 -14.44
N VAL A 134 -2.10 16.86 -14.13
CA VAL A 134 -3.23 16.81 -13.22
C VAL A 134 -2.93 15.75 -12.16
N ALA A 135 -3.39 15.97 -10.93
CA ALA A 135 -3.40 14.97 -9.87
C ALA A 135 -4.84 14.75 -9.39
N VAL A 136 -5.20 13.50 -9.16
CA VAL A 136 -6.56 13.06 -8.79
C VAL A 136 -6.53 12.50 -7.37
N LEU A 137 -7.42 12.96 -6.50
CA LEU A 137 -7.68 12.35 -5.20
C LEU A 137 -9.14 11.90 -5.13
N MET A 138 -9.37 10.69 -4.63
CA MET A 138 -10.71 10.11 -4.46
C MET A 138 -10.95 9.76 -2.98
N SER A 139 -12.19 9.92 -2.51
CA SER A 139 -12.61 9.52 -1.17
C SER A 139 -14.08 9.12 -1.15
N ARG A 140 -14.46 8.27 -0.19
CA ARG A 140 -15.87 7.92 0.09
C ARG A 140 -16.64 9.08 0.73
N ARG A 141 -15.92 10.01 1.37
CA ARG A 141 -16.48 11.18 2.05
C ARG A 141 -16.05 12.45 1.36
N SER A 142 -16.70 13.56 1.70
CA SER A 142 -16.34 14.89 1.21
C SER A 142 -14.86 15.19 1.49
N ILE A 143 -14.13 15.63 0.47
CA ILE A 143 -12.70 15.94 0.58
C ILE A 143 -12.55 17.37 1.12
N SER A 144 -11.88 17.51 2.27
CA SER A 144 -11.60 18.80 2.90
C SER A 144 -10.55 19.60 2.11
N SER A 145 -10.50 20.92 2.34
CA SER A 145 -9.51 21.80 1.69
C SER A 145 -8.07 21.57 2.16
N SER A 146 -7.84 20.91 3.29
CA SER A 146 -6.49 20.58 3.79
C SER A 146 -5.73 19.66 2.82
N ARG A 147 -6.44 18.78 2.10
CA ARG A 147 -5.88 17.86 1.10
C ARG A 147 -5.31 18.53 -0.15
N ARG A 148 -5.52 19.83 -0.32
CA ARG A 148 -4.94 20.60 -1.43
C ARG A 148 -3.41 20.57 -1.38
N LYS A 149 -2.82 20.63 -0.17
CA LYS A 149 -1.36 20.61 -0.01
C LYS A 149 -0.74 19.31 -0.52
N LEU A 150 -1.31 18.16 -0.19
CA LEU A 150 -0.86 16.87 -0.68
C LEU A 150 -0.83 16.81 -2.22
N LEU A 151 -1.88 17.34 -2.87
CA LEU A 151 -1.97 17.39 -4.32
C LEU A 151 -0.98 18.40 -4.95
N SER A 152 -0.75 19.55 -4.33
CA SER A 152 0.27 20.50 -4.81
C SER A 152 1.67 19.94 -4.68
N ASP A 153 1.97 19.27 -3.57
CA ASP A 153 3.28 18.69 -3.30
C ASP A 153 3.56 17.56 -4.32
N TYR A 154 2.54 16.79 -4.71
CA TYR A 154 2.65 15.77 -5.76
C TYR A 154 2.93 16.33 -7.16
N LEU A 155 2.36 17.49 -7.51
CA LEU A 155 2.57 18.12 -8.82
C LEU A 155 3.92 18.84 -8.96
N ALA A 156 4.64 19.05 -7.85
CA ALA A 156 5.98 19.64 -7.73
C ALA A 156 6.18 21.07 -8.32
N GLU A 157 5.23 21.63 -9.09
CA GLU A 157 5.37 22.93 -9.75
C GLU A 157 4.08 23.76 -9.80
N GLY A 158 4.20 25.03 -9.41
CA GLY A 158 3.19 26.08 -9.62
C GLY A 158 2.09 26.14 -8.55
N ALA A 159 1.15 27.07 -8.76
CA ALA A 159 -0.07 27.18 -7.96
C ALA A 159 -1.20 26.44 -8.70
N PRO A 160 -1.49 25.16 -8.38
CA PRO A 160 -2.50 24.41 -9.09
C PRO A 160 -3.90 24.98 -8.82
N LYS A 161 -4.78 24.87 -9.82
CA LYS A 161 -6.21 25.10 -9.64
C LYS A 161 -6.86 23.84 -9.10
N TYR A 162 -7.87 23.99 -8.25
CA TYR A 162 -8.55 22.84 -7.64
C TYR A 162 -10.00 22.78 -8.07
N ASP A 163 -10.42 21.63 -8.55
CA ASP A 163 -11.80 21.38 -8.99
C ASP A 163 -12.37 20.22 -8.18
N LYS A 164 -13.61 20.39 -7.73
CA LYS A 164 -14.34 19.37 -6.97
C LYS A 164 -15.35 18.68 -7.87
N GLY A 165 -15.66 17.44 -7.53
CA GLY A 165 -16.66 16.68 -8.24
C GLY A 165 -16.89 15.29 -7.66
N VAL A 166 -17.53 14.45 -8.46
CA VAL A 166 -17.77 13.03 -8.14
C VAL A 166 -17.32 12.15 -9.28
N CYS A 167 -16.85 10.94 -8.98
CA CYS A 167 -16.56 9.90 -9.96
C CYS A 167 -17.61 8.81 -9.84
N ILE A 168 -18.18 8.44 -10.97
CA ILE A 168 -19.14 7.34 -11.14
C ILE A 168 -18.70 6.46 -12.30
N PHE A 169 -19.29 5.27 -12.44
CA PHE A 169 -19.04 4.39 -13.60
C PHE A 169 -20.30 4.30 -14.46
N GLU A 170 -20.23 4.84 -15.67
CA GLU A 170 -21.34 4.85 -16.64
C GLU A 170 -20.76 4.74 -18.06
N GLU A 171 -21.57 4.26 -19.03
CA GLU A 171 -21.12 4.06 -20.42
C GLU A 171 -19.79 3.28 -20.54
N ASN A 172 -19.54 2.36 -19.60
CA ASN A 172 -18.30 1.57 -19.50
C ASN A 172 -17.01 2.43 -19.35
N ALA A 173 -17.13 3.63 -18.79
CA ALA A 173 -16.05 4.54 -18.49
C ALA A 173 -16.16 5.10 -17.05
N TYR A 174 -15.02 5.50 -16.50
CA TYR A 174 -14.97 6.28 -15.26
C TYR A 174 -15.33 7.72 -15.60
N THR A 175 -16.53 8.15 -15.21
CA THR A 175 -17.03 9.50 -15.47
C THR A 175 -16.79 10.41 -14.28
N PHE A 176 -16.03 11.47 -14.50
CA PHE A 176 -15.79 12.54 -13.54
C PHE A 176 -16.77 13.68 -13.79
N VAL A 177 -17.72 13.88 -12.88
CA VAL A 177 -18.67 14.99 -12.92
C VAL A 177 -18.09 16.13 -12.09
N LEU A 178 -17.67 17.20 -12.76
CA LEU A 178 -16.95 18.32 -12.17
C LEU A 178 -17.80 19.60 -12.19
N GLU A 179 -17.56 20.48 -11.22
CA GLU A 179 -18.17 21.83 -11.20
C GLU A 179 -17.62 22.77 -12.30
N THR A 180 -16.55 22.36 -12.98
CA THR A 180 -15.90 23.16 -14.04
C THR A 180 -16.15 22.58 -15.42
N GLN A 181 -15.92 23.40 -16.45
CA GLN A 181 -16.02 22.98 -17.84
C GLN A 181 -15.15 21.75 -18.14
N ALA A 182 -15.71 20.76 -18.85
CA ALA A 182 -15.11 19.46 -19.09
C ALA A 182 -13.95 19.46 -20.12
N SER A 183 -13.95 20.43 -21.05
CA SER A 183 -13.10 20.40 -22.24
C SER A 183 -11.60 20.16 -21.98
N GLY A 184 -11.07 19.06 -22.55
CA GLY A 184 -9.67 18.68 -22.49
C GLY A 184 -9.21 18.11 -21.15
N LEU A 185 -10.13 17.81 -20.22
CA LEU A 185 -9.81 17.20 -18.93
C LEU A 185 -9.75 15.68 -19.01
N ALA A 186 -10.52 15.02 -19.89
CA ALA A 186 -10.56 13.56 -19.97
C ALA A 186 -9.18 12.98 -20.25
N LYS A 187 -8.47 13.50 -21.26
CA LYS A 187 -7.10 13.09 -21.60
C LYS A 187 -6.09 13.35 -20.48
N LYS A 188 -6.25 14.46 -19.74
CA LYS A 188 -5.35 14.81 -18.64
C LYS A 188 -5.57 13.93 -17.41
N ILE A 189 -6.83 13.66 -17.06
CA ILE A 189 -7.19 12.76 -15.96
C ILE A 189 -6.77 11.33 -16.28
N LYS A 190 -6.96 10.86 -17.53
CA LYS A 190 -6.46 9.56 -17.99
C LYS A 190 -4.94 9.43 -17.80
N ALA A 191 -4.18 10.44 -18.23
CA ALA A 191 -2.73 10.48 -18.03
C ALA A 191 -2.34 10.51 -16.55
N ALA A 192 -3.08 11.27 -15.73
CA ALA A 192 -2.87 11.36 -14.29
C ALA A 192 -3.10 10.00 -13.60
N LEU A 193 -4.21 9.34 -13.88
CA LEU A 193 -4.53 8.02 -13.33
C LEU A 193 -3.50 6.96 -13.78
N LEU A 194 -3.07 7.00 -15.03
CA LEU A 194 -1.98 6.13 -15.48
C LEU A 194 -0.69 6.38 -14.70
N LYS A 195 -0.33 7.64 -14.41
CA LYS A 195 0.86 7.97 -13.62
C LYS A 195 0.71 7.58 -12.14
N GLN A 196 -0.47 7.80 -11.56
CA GLN A 196 -0.77 7.61 -10.13
C GLN A 196 -0.97 6.15 -9.74
N VAL A 197 -1.80 5.42 -10.50
CA VAL A 197 -2.19 4.04 -10.16
C VAL A 197 -1.67 2.99 -11.15
N ASN A 198 -0.98 3.41 -12.21
CA ASN A 198 -0.46 2.54 -13.27
C ASN A 198 -1.54 1.67 -13.94
N LEU A 199 -2.77 2.22 -14.06
CA LEU A 199 -3.90 1.57 -14.73
C LEU A 199 -4.33 2.40 -15.95
N ARG A 200 -4.56 1.71 -17.07
CA ARG A 200 -5.17 2.30 -18.26
C ARG A 200 -6.68 2.19 -18.13
N LEU A 201 -7.33 3.31 -17.81
CA LEU A 201 -8.77 3.39 -17.60
C LEU A 201 -9.40 4.22 -18.71
N LYS A 202 -10.62 3.86 -19.14
CA LYS A 202 -11.46 4.72 -19.99
C LYS A 202 -12.01 5.84 -19.12
N VAL A 203 -11.77 7.09 -19.51
CA VAL A 203 -12.12 8.27 -18.71
C VAL A 203 -13.03 9.18 -19.51
N ARG A 204 -14.13 9.58 -18.88
CA ARG A 204 -15.08 10.58 -19.39
C ARG A 204 -15.18 11.71 -18.38
N VAL A 205 -15.42 12.94 -18.84
CA VAL A 205 -15.63 14.10 -17.97
C VAL A 205 -16.94 14.78 -18.35
N ARG A 206 -17.76 15.09 -17.35
CA ARG A 206 -18.97 15.89 -17.50
C ARG A 206 -18.83 17.17 -16.69
N GLY A 207 -19.16 18.31 -17.30
CA GLY A 207 -19.34 19.57 -16.61
C GLY A 207 -20.69 19.64 -15.90
N GLN A 208 -20.93 20.77 -15.23
CA GLN A 208 -22.20 21.03 -14.54
C GLN A 208 -23.35 21.39 -15.50
N GLU A 209 -23.03 21.79 -16.74
CA GLU A 209 -24.01 22.13 -17.78
C GLU A 209 -24.40 20.90 -18.61
N GLU A 210 -25.70 20.76 -18.87
CA GLU A 210 -26.27 19.66 -19.67
C GLU A 210 -25.74 19.74 -21.11
N GLY A 211 -24.86 18.80 -21.48
CA GLY A 211 -24.20 18.74 -22.78
C GLY A 211 -22.70 19.04 -22.80
N ASP A 212 -22.11 19.49 -21.68
CA ASP A 212 -20.66 19.67 -21.55
C ASP A 212 -19.98 18.33 -21.21
N VAL A 213 -19.78 17.51 -22.25
CA VAL A 213 -19.18 16.18 -22.14
C VAL A 213 -17.87 16.14 -22.92
N ASP A 214 -16.78 15.80 -22.25
CA ASP A 214 -15.46 15.55 -22.83
C ASP A 214 -15.13 14.06 -22.71
N ASP A 215 -14.98 13.39 -23.85
CA ASP A 215 -14.56 12.00 -23.94
C ASP A 215 -13.08 11.94 -24.35
N ASP A 216 -12.32 10.98 -23.82
CA ASP A 216 -10.90 10.83 -24.16
C ASP A 216 -10.69 10.42 -25.64
N GLY A 217 -11.76 9.96 -26.30
CA GLY A 217 -11.79 9.68 -27.74
C GLY A 217 -11.10 8.38 -28.14
N ASP A 218 -10.74 7.52 -27.18
CA ASP A 218 -10.22 6.17 -27.47
C ASP A 218 -11.37 5.15 -27.56
N GLU A 219 -11.86 4.92 -28.77
CA GLU A 219 -12.72 3.76 -29.08
C GLU A 219 -11.95 2.42 -29.03
N ALA A 220 -10.61 2.42 -28.91
CA ALA A 220 -9.78 1.22 -28.88
C ALA A 220 -9.72 0.57 -27.48
N GLY A 221 -10.85 0.11 -26.97
CA GLY A 221 -10.89 -0.86 -25.87
C GLY A 221 -11.10 -2.26 -26.42
N HIS A 222 -10.02 -2.93 -26.85
CA HIS A 222 -10.04 -4.38 -27.06
C HIS A 222 -9.54 -5.10 -25.81
N GLU A 223 -10.32 -6.09 -25.40
CA GLU A 223 -9.94 -7.15 -24.47
C GLU A 223 -8.66 -7.87 -24.96
N LEU A 224 -7.94 -8.44 -24.00
CA LEU A 224 -6.75 -9.27 -24.19
C LEU A 224 -7.02 -10.45 -25.14
N GLU A 225 -6.71 -10.30 -26.42
CA GLU A 225 -6.27 -11.40 -27.28
C GLU A 225 -5.10 -10.95 -28.16
N ALA A 226 -4.09 -11.81 -28.21
CA ALA A 226 -2.89 -11.63 -28.99
C ALA A 226 -3.20 -11.90 -30.46
N GLU A 227 -2.86 -10.97 -31.35
CA GLU A 227 -2.21 -11.27 -32.63
C GLU A 227 -1.77 -9.99 -33.35
N THR A 228 -0.80 -10.21 -34.22
CA THR A 228 0.07 -9.31 -34.97
C THR A 228 -0.65 -8.42 -36.00
N HIS A 229 -0.26 -7.14 -36.10
CA HIS A 229 -0.31 -6.33 -37.34
C HIS A 229 0.82 -5.28 -37.26
N GLU A 230 1.87 -5.40 -38.07
CA GLU A 230 2.02 -4.89 -39.45
C GLU A 230 1.96 -3.36 -39.56
N ALA A 231 3.12 -2.82 -39.95
CA ALA A 231 3.41 -1.40 -40.01
C ALA A 231 2.88 -0.78 -41.31
N GLU A 232 1.99 0.20 -41.17
CA GLU A 232 1.67 1.11 -42.28
C GLU A 232 2.75 2.19 -42.39
N THR A 233 3.43 2.17 -43.54
CA THR A 233 4.35 3.19 -44.02
C THR A 233 3.61 4.48 -44.34
N HIS A 234 3.90 5.54 -43.60
CA HIS A 234 3.50 6.90 -43.94
C HIS A 234 4.56 7.56 -44.84
N GLU A 235 4.23 7.73 -46.11
CA GLU A 235 4.93 8.60 -47.06
C GLU A 235 4.83 10.08 -46.62
N PRO A 236 5.92 10.86 -46.57
CA PRO A 236 5.85 12.31 -46.53
C PRO A 236 5.99 12.91 -47.94
N GLN A 237 5.07 13.82 -48.25
CA GLN A 237 5.02 14.63 -49.46
C GLN A 237 6.29 15.46 -49.68
N ALA A 238 6.76 15.41 -50.92
CA ALA A 238 7.81 16.23 -51.49
C ALA A 238 7.36 17.69 -51.65
N GLY A 239 8.24 18.64 -51.31
CA GLY A 239 8.01 20.05 -51.63
C GLY A 239 8.95 21.02 -50.93
N GLN A 240 10.26 20.91 -51.18
CA GLN A 240 11.19 22.04 -51.01
C GLN A 240 12.47 21.80 -51.83
N THR A 241 12.49 22.35 -53.03
CA THR A 241 13.67 22.49 -53.88
C THR A 241 14.48 23.69 -53.38
N GLU A 242 15.52 23.44 -52.59
CA GLU A 242 16.58 24.42 -52.33
C GLU A 242 17.65 24.32 -53.42
N SER A 243 17.88 25.45 -54.09
CA SER A 243 18.86 25.66 -55.14
C SER A 243 20.29 25.43 -54.65
N THR A 244 20.96 24.43 -55.21
CA THR A 244 22.39 24.19 -55.06
C THR A 244 23.18 25.04 -56.06
N SER A 245 23.89 26.06 -55.56
CA SER A 245 25.09 26.58 -56.24
C SER A 245 26.28 25.70 -55.86
N PRO A 246 27.21 25.37 -56.79
CA PRO A 246 28.35 24.51 -56.50
C PRO A 246 29.39 25.28 -55.68
N GLN A 247 29.53 24.95 -54.39
CA GLN A 247 30.72 25.28 -53.62
C GLN A 247 31.59 24.01 -53.56
N ASP A 248 32.70 24.01 -54.29
CA ASP A 248 33.72 22.94 -54.36
C ASP A 248 34.58 22.84 -53.08
N GLY A 249 33.95 22.92 -51.90
CA GLY A 249 34.57 22.64 -50.61
C GLY A 249 34.13 21.27 -50.08
N PRO A 250 35.01 20.48 -49.44
CA PRO A 250 34.58 19.27 -48.75
C PRO A 250 33.58 19.64 -47.64
N ASP A 251 32.35 19.13 -47.76
CA ASP A 251 31.28 19.35 -46.79
C ASP A 251 31.74 18.85 -45.40
N PRO A 252 31.84 19.71 -44.38
CA PRO A 252 32.32 19.32 -43.05
C PRO A 252 31.46 18.22 -42.40
N LEU A 253 30.18 18.11 -42.76
CA LEU A 253 29.30 17.06 -42.23
C LEU A 253 29.64 15.68 -42.80
N ARG A 254 30.09 15.64 -44.06
CA ARG A 254 30.54 14.40 -44.69
C ARG A 254 31.77 13.85 -43.96
N ALA A 255 32.76 14.71 -43.69
CA ALA A 255 33.98 14.31 -42.99
C ALA A 255 33.68 13.78 -41.57
N ASP A 256 32.70 14.35 -40.86
CA ASP A 256 32.30 13.88 -39.54
C ASP A 256 31.61 12.51 -39.59
N TYR A 257 30.73 12.29 -40.57
CA TYR A 257 30.08 11.00 -40.78
C TYR A 257 31.10 9.89 -41.09
N GLU A 258 31.99 10.13 -42.06
CA GLU A 258 33.05 9.19 -42.46
C GLU A 258 33.97 8.82 -41.28
N ARG A 259 34.17 9.75 -40.34
CA ARG A 259 34.94 9.51 -39.10
C ARG A 259 34.20 8.62 -38.09
N ARG A 260 32.88 8.78 -37.92
CA ARG A 260 32.09 8.10 -36.87
C ARG A 260 31.54 6.74 -37.29
N GLN A 261 31.20 6.57 -38.56
CA GLN A 261 30.57 5.37 -39.11
C GLN A 261 31.29 4.05 -38.75
N PRO A 262 32.62 3.90 -38.88
CA PRO A 262 33.28 2.63 -38.57
C PRO A 262 33.21 2.28 -37.07
N GLY A 263 33.29 3.28 -36.18
CA GLY A 263 33.17 3.07 -34.73
C GLY A 263 31.76 2.61 -34.34
N ALA A 264 30.73 3.23 -34.90
CA ALA A 264 29.35 2.82 -34.69
C ALA A 264 29.08 1.39 -35.22
N ALA A 265 29.59 1.06 -36.41
CA ALA A 265 29.44 -0.27 -37.00
C ALA A 265 30.10 -1.36 -36.13
N GLN A 266 31.31 -1.10 -35.64
CA GLN A 266 32.02 -2.03 -34.77
C GLN A 266 31.31 -2.22 -33.42
N ALA A 267 30.79 -1.13 -32.83
CA ALA A 267 30.04 -1.18 -31.58
C ALA A 267 28.71 -1.93 -31.73
N VAL A 268 27.98 -1.74 -32.83
CA VAL A 268 26.73 -2.47 -33.13
C VAL A 268 26.99 -3.97 -33.29
N HIS A 269 28.04 -4.36 -34.02
CA HIS A 269 28.36 -5.76 -34.28
C HIS A 269 28.68 -6.55 -33.00
N GLY A 270 29.27 -5.90 -31.99
CA GLY A 270 29.59 -6.50 -30.70
C GLY A 270 28.47 -6.43 -29.65
N HIS A 271 27.33 -5.81 -29.95
CA HIS A 271 26.30 -5.52 -28.96
C HIS A 271 25.18 -6.58 -28.91
N ALA A 272 24.66 -6.88 -27.72
CA ALA A 272 23.59 -7.88 -27.52
C ALA A 272 22.29 -7.57 -28.29
N GLN A 273 22.08 -6.32 -28.69
CA GLN A 273 20.94 -5.87 -29.50
C GLN A 273 21.31 -5.59 -30.96
N ALA A 274 22.37 -6.20 -31.49
CA ALA A 274 22.82 -5.98 -32.87
C ALA A 274 21.66 -6.04 -33.89
N ALA A 275 20.77 -7.03 -33.78
CA ALA A 275 19.62 -7.17 -34.67
C ALA A 275 18.64 -5.97 -34.69
N LYS A 276 18.53 -5.23 -33.58
CA LYS A 276 17.67 -4.03 -33.48
C LYS A 276 18.39 -2.76 -33.93
N LEU A 277 19.71 -2.72 -33.81
CA LEU A 277 20.54 -1.55 -34.16
C LEU A 277 20.98 -1.56 -35.62
N GLN A 278 21.04 -2.74 -36.25
CA GLN A 278 21.45 -2.90 -37.65
C GLN A 278 20.59 -2.06 -38.63
N PRO A 279 19.25 -2.01 -38.53
CA PRO A 279 18.44 -1.20 -39.44
C PRO A 279 18.71 0.31 -39.32
N LEU A 280 19.08 0.81 -38.14
CA LEU A 280 19.46 2.21 -37.95
C LEU A 280 20.82 2.52 -38.59
N LEU A 281 21.75 1.56 -38.53
CA LEU A 281 23.06 1.68 -39.18
C LEU A 281 22.90 1.69 -40.71
N ASP A 282 22.06 0.80 -41.24
CA ASP A 282 21.74 0.74 -42.67
C ASP A 282 21.02 2.03 -43.14
N PHE A 283 20.10 2.56 -42.31
CA PHE A 283 19.45 3.84 -42.57
C PHE A 283 20.45 5.00 -42.60
N ALA A 284 21.41 5.05 -41.67
CA ALA A 284 22.46 6.06 -41.65
C ALA A 284 23.31 6.02 -42.93
N ALA A 285 23.66 4.81 -43.38
CA ALA A 285 24.39 4.59 -44.64
C ALA A 285 23.59 5.06 -45.86
N GLY A 286 22.31 4.69 -45.97
CA GLY A 286 21.47 5.13 -47.09
C GLY A 286 21.27 6.65 -47.14
N LYS A 287 21.21 7.31 -45.98
CA LYS A 287 21.14 8.79 -45.90
C LYS A 287 22.45 9.45 -46.32
N ALA A 288 23.58 8.87 -45.96
CA ALA A 288 24.89 9.34 -46.41
C ALA A 288 25.07 9.20 -47.93
N GLU A 289 24.67 8.08 -48.52
CA GLU A 289 24.70 7.86 -49.98
C GLU A 289 23.85 8.88 -50.75
N ALA A 290 22.72 9.28 -50.18
CA ALA A 290 21.85 10.32 -50.73
C ALA A 290 22.37 11.77 -50.51
N GLY A 291 23.56 11.94 -49.92
CA GLY A 291 24.11 13.26 -49.58
C GLY A 291 23.40 13.96 -48.41
N GLN A 292 22.54 13.26 -47.67
CA GLN A 292 21.77 13.79 -46.53
C GLN A 292 22.57 13.65 -45.22
N TRP A 293 23.77 14.26 -45.17
CA TRP A 293 24.74 14.07 -44.08
C TRP A 293 24.20 14.39 -42.69
N ARG A 294 23.34 15.39 -42.56
CA ARG A 294 22.70 15.74 -41.29
C ARG A 294 21.78 14.64 -40.75
N ALA A 295 21.01 13.99 -41.63
CA ALA A 295 20.13 12.89 -41.26
C ALA A 295 20.93 11.62 -40.92
N ALA A 296 22.02 11.38 -41.65
CA ALA A 296 22.95 10.27 -41.38
C ALA A 296 23.60 10.42 -39.97
N LEU A 297 24.08 11.62 -39.63
CA LEU A 297 24.65 11.92 -38.31
C LEU A 297 23.60 11.78 -37.18
N GLN A 298 22.36 12.22 -37.41
CA GLN A 298 21.27 12.01 -36.43
C GLN A 298 20.98 10.53 -36.16
N ALA A 299 21.06 9.68 -37.19
CA ALA A 299 20.91 8.24 -37.01
C ALA A 299 22.07 7.64 -36.20
N LEU A 300 23.31 8.10 -36.44
CA LEU A 300 24.47 7.70 -35.61
C LEU A 300 24.32 8.16 -34.15
N ASP A 301 23.81 9.37 -33.90
CA ASP A 301 23.54 9.84 -32.53
C ASP A 301 22.48 8.99 -31.81
N GLN A 302 21.47 8.50 -32.54
CA GLN A 302 20.48 7.59 -31.99
C GLN A 302 21.08 6.22 -31.65
N ILE A 303 21.99 5.70 -32.49
CA ILE A 303 22.73 4.47 -32.21
C ILE A 303 23.58 4.64 -30.95
N ASP A 304 24.34 5.73 -30.84
CA ASP A 304 25.17 6.02 -29.66
C ASP A 304 24.32 6.11 -28.39
N LYS A 305 23.13 6.74 -28.47
CA LYS A 305 22.19 6.81 -27.35
C LYS A 305 21.66 5.44 -26.92
N LEU A 306 21.38 4.55 -27.89
CA LEU A 306 20.88 3.20 -27.61
C LEU A 306 21.98 2.25 -27.14
N LEU A 307 23.22 2.46 -27.57
CA LEU A 307 24.40 1.74 -27.07
C LEU A 307 24.79 2.19 -25.66
N ALA A 308 24.58 3.47 -25.33
CA ALA A 308 24.76 4.00 -23.98
C ALA A 308 23.61 3.62 -23.03
N ALA A 309 22.45 3.21 -23.56
CA ALA A 309 21.35 2.76 -22.74
C ALA A 309 21.69 1.39 -22.11
N PRO A 310 21.52 1.23 -20.78
CA PRO A 310 21.77 -0.05 -20.12
C PRO A 310 20.91 -1.14 -20.77
N ALA A 311 21.51 -2.30 -21.03
CA ALA A 311 20.89 -3.39 -21.77
C ALA A 311 19.44 -3.68 -21.25
N PRO A 312 18.42 -3.72 -22.14
CA PRO A 312 17.05 -4.06 -21.78
C PRO A 312 17.03 -5.46 -21.20
N GLY A 313 16.93 -5.54 -19.88
CA GLY A 313 17.06 -6.77 -19.11
C GLY A 313 17.60 -6.51 -17.71
N GLN A 314 18.55 -5.59 -17.54
CA GLN A 314 19.13 -5.29 -16.23
C GLN A 314 18.27 -4.35 -15.36
N GLY A 315 17.40 -3.53 -15.96
CA GLY A 315 16.47 -2.65 -15.21
C GLY A 315 15.12 -3.30 -14.89
N ALA A 316 14.64 -4.19 -15.75
CA ALA A 316 13.37 -4.91 -15.55
C ALA A 316 13.47 -5.94 -14.40
N SER A 317 14.66 -6.47 -14.11
CA SER A 317 14.86 -7.36 -12.96
C SER A 317 14.79 -6.61 -11.63
N LEU A 318 15.26 -5.36 -11.56
CA LEU A 318 15.23 -4.58 -10.30
C LEU A 318 13.81 -4.23 -9.86
N VAL A 319 12.95 -3.80 -10.80
CA VAL A 319 11.54 -3.53 -10.46
C VAL A 319 10.83 -4.82 -10.02
N LYS A 320 11.06 -5.94 -10.71
CA LYS A 320 10.51 -7.25 -10.31
C LYS A 320 11.04 -7.71 -8.96
N LEU A 321 12.33 -7.50 -8.67
CA LEU A 321 12.95 -7.82 -7.39
C LEU A 321 12.37 -6.96 -6.26
N GLN A 322 12.16 -5.66 -6.50
CA GLN A 322 11.50 -4.76 -5.56
C GLN A 322 10.06 -5.21 -5.27
N GLN A 323 9.30 -5.55 -6.32
CA GLN A 323 7.93 -6.04 -6.18
C GLN A 323 7.89 -7.36 -5.40
N ALA A 324 8.80 -8.29 -5.69
CA ALA A 324 8.89 -9.57 -4.99
C ALA A 324 9.29 -9.39 -3.52
N ARG A 325 10.23 -8.48 -3.23
CA ARG A 325 10.65 -8.11 -1.87
C ARG A 325 9.48 -7.54 -1.05
N LEU A 326 8.70 -6.63 -1.64
CA LEU A 326 7.48 -6.10 -1.00
C LEU A 326 6.42 -7.19 -0.80
N GLY A 327 6.23 -8.07 -1.79
CA GLY A 327 5.32 -9.21 -1.69
C GLY A 327 5.71 -10.17 -0.57
N TRP A 328 7.00 -10.44 -0.40
CA TRP A 328 7.53 -11.22 0.72
C TRP A 328 7.26 -10.56 2.08
N GLU A 329 7.54 -9.26 2.22
CA GLU A 329 7.26 -8.55 3.46
C GLU A 329 5.77 -8.57 3.83
N GLN A 330 4.88 -8.40 2.84
CA GLN A 330 3.43 -8.48 3.03
C GLN A 330 2.99 -9.88 3.45
N ALA A 331 3.48 -10.93 2.78
CA ALA A 331 3.18 -12.31 3.13
C ALA A 331 3.62 -12.66 4.55
N ARG A 332 4.80 -12.17 4.96
CA ARG A 332 5.29 -12.29 6.34
C ARG A 332 4.36 -11.62 7.35
N LYS A 333 4.04 -10.33 7.16
CA LYS A 333 3.17 -9.60 8.09
C LYS A 333 1.80 -10.27 8.21
N LYS A 334 1.28 -10.79 7.09
CA LYS A 334 0.05 -11.57 7.09
C LYS A 334 0.20 -12.87 7.87
N ALA A 335 1.28 -13.63 7.67
CA ALA A 335 1.54 -14.84 8.44
C ALA A 335 1.58 -14.57 9.94
N GLN A 336 2.29 -13.53 10.38
CA GLN A 336 2.33 -13.12 11.79
C GLN A 336 0.94 -12.76 12.33
N ALA A 337 0.14 -12.03 11.56
CA ALA A 337 -1.23 -11.70 11.95
C ALA A 337 -2.11 -12.95 12.08
N ASP A 338 -2.07 -13.86 11.10
CA ASP A 338 -2.82 -15.11 11.11
C ASP A 338 -2.39 -16.00 12.30
N LEU A 339 -1.11 -16.01 12.67
CA LEU A 339 -0.60 -16.73 13.84
C LEU A 339 -1.06 -16.14 15.16
N ALA A 340 -0.99 -14.82 15.32
CA ALA A 340 -1.50 -14.14 16.51
C ALA A 340 -2.99 -14.40 16.71
N GLU A 341 -3.71 -14.55 15.61
CA GLU A 341 -5.12 -14.89 15.60
C GLU A 341 -5.41 -16.35 15.96
N VAL A 342 -4.62 -17.31 15.49
CA VAL A 342 -4.68 -18.72 15.93
C VAL A 342 -4.33 -18.83 17.41
N ALA A 343 -3.28 -18.15 17.87
CA ALA A 343 -2.87 -18.12 19.27
C ALA A 343 -3.99 -17.61 20.19
N ARG A 344 -4.69 -16.54 19.78
CA ARG A 344 -5.84 -16.02 20.52
C ARG A 344 -6.99 -17.02 20.58
N ALA A 345 -7.31 -17.66 19.46
CA ALA A 345 -8.37 -18.68 19.41
C ALA A 345 -8.03 -19.89 20.29
N LEU A 346 -6.75 -20.26 20.37
CA LEU A 346 -6.27 -21.36 21.20
C LEU A 346 -6.31 -21.01 22.70
N ASP A 347 -5.93 -19.80 23.08
CA ASP A 347 -6.04 -19.29 24.46
C ASP A 347 -7.50 -19.25 24.93
N GLU A 348 -8.43 -18.80 24.07
CA GLU A 348 -9.87 -18.83 24.35
C GLU A 348 -10.40 -20.25 24.52
N ALA A 349 -9.99 -21.19 23.65
CA ALA A 349 -10.40 -22.58 23.73
C ALA A 349 -9.87 -23.28 25.00
N VAL A 350 -8.61 -23.02 25.38
CA VAL A 350 -8.01 -23.56 26.60
C VAL A 350 -8.72 -23.04 27.84
N ARG A 351 -8.99 -21.73 27.92
CA ARG A 351 -9.75 -21.17 29.05
C ARG A 351 -11.16 -21.74 29.12
N GLY A 352 -11.85 -21.81 27.98
CA GLY A 352 -13.19 -22.38 27.91
C GLY A 352 -13.22 -23.86 28.33
N HIS A 353 -12.16 -24.63 28.05
CA HIS A 353 -12.05 -26.01 28.54
C HIS A 353 -11.81 -26.07 30.05
N ASN A 354 -10.88 -25.27 30.56
CA ASN A 354 -10.53 -25.25 31.99
C ASN A 354 -11.68 -24.72 32.88
N GLU A 355 -12.64 -24.00 32.31
CA GLU A 355 -13.87 -23.57 33.02
C GLU A 355 -14.91 -24.70 33.19
N ILE A 356 -14.78 -25.83 32.48
CA ILE A 356 -15.73 -26.94 32.56
C ILE A 356 -15.41 -27.79 33.81
N GLU A 357 -16.26 -27.71 34.84
CA GLU A 357 -16.07 -28.44 36.11
C GLU A 357 -15.97 -29.97 35.95
N GLU A 358 -16.59 -30.52 34.90
CA GLU A 358 -16.56 -31.96 34.58
C GLU A 358 -15.40 -32.37 33.65
N ALA A 359 -14.54 -31.44 33.21
CA ALA A 359 -13.39 -31.78 32.39
C ALA A 359 -12.39 -32.61 33.23
N GLU A 360 -12.02 -33.78 32.72
CA GLU A 360 -11.06 -34.67 33.41
C GLU A 360 -9.63 -34.14 33.33
N ASP A 361 -9.35 -33.24 32.39
CA ASP A 361 -8.03 -32.68 32.09
C ASP A 361 -8.05 -31.15 32.22
N GLU A 362 -6.97 -30.57 32.76
CA GLU A 362 -6.73 -29.12 32.78
C GLU A 362 -5.49 -28.82 31.93
N TYR A 363 -5.60 -27.85 31.02
CA TYR A 363 -4.48 -27.44 30.17
C TYR A 363 -3.71 -26.29 30.83
N GLU A 364 -2.37 -26.42 30.90
CA GLU A 364 -1.51 -25.36 31.43
C GLU A 364 -1.43 -24.17 30.45
N GLU A 365 -2.02 -23.02 30.82
CA GLU A 365 -1.94 -21.80 30.01
C GLU A 365 -0.50 -21.29 29.78
N GLY A 366 0.43 -21.63 30.68
CA GLY A 366 1.84 -21.24 30.61
C GLY A 366 2.53 -21.83 29.39
N ASP A 367 2.39 -23.15 29.21
CA ASP A 367 2.98 -23.90 28.10
C ASP A 367 2.49 -23.39 26.75
N LEU A 368 1.21 -23.04 26.66
CA LEU A 368 0.63 -22.43 25.46
C LEU A 368 1.33 -21.10 25.12
N LYS A 369 1.46 -20.20 26.10
CA LYS A 369 2.07 -18.89 25.90
C LYS A 369 3.54 -19.02 25.51
N ASP A 370 4.25 -19.96 26.10
CA ASP A 370 5.66 -20.24 25.76
C ASP A 370 5.79 -20.82 24.35
N GLY A 371 4.87 -21.71 23.95
CA GLY A 371 4.80 -22.25 22.59
C GLY A 371 4.55 -21.16 21.53
N VAL A 372 3.60 -20.25 21.78
CA VAL A 372 3.32 -19.11 20.89
C VAL A 372 4.54 -18.19 20.78
N ARG A 373 5.20 -17.91 21.90
CA ARG A 373 6.40 -17.06 21.92
C ARG A 373 7.56 -17.67 21.13
N LEU A 374 7.74 -18.99 21.21
CA LEU A 374 8.75 -19.70 20.43
C LEU A 374 8.46 -19.58 18.94
N LEU A 375 7.19 -19.69 18.55
CA LEU A 375 6.77 -19.52 17.16
C LEU A 375 7.09 -18.11 16.64
N ASP A 376 6.79 -17.07 17.42
CA ASP A 376 7.11 -15.68 17.06
C ASP A 376 8.63 -15.48 16.88
N GLN A 377 9.45 -16.05 17.78
CA GLN A 377 10.92 -15.97 17.68
C GLN A 377 11.47 -16.66 16.42
N VAL A 378 10.91 -17.83 16.08
CA VAL A 378 11.30 -18.56 14.87
C VAL A 378 10.99 -17.72 13.63
N PHE A 379 9.80 -17.13 13.56
CA PHE A 379 9.43 -16.24 12.47
C PHE A 379 10.34 -15.03 12.39
N GLU A 380 10.53 -14.28 13.48
CA GLU A 380 11.38 -13.09 13.49
C GLU A 380 12.81 -13.37 13.01
N SER A 381 13.38 -14.53 13.37
CA SER A 381 14.72 -14.94 12.95
C SER A 381 14.82 -15.29 11.45
N LEU A 382 13.80 -15.93 10.88
CA LEU A 382 13.69 -16.22 9.45
C LEU A 382 13.41 -14.92 8.68
N ASP A 383 12.85 -13.91 9.30
CA ASP A 383 12.37 -12.76 8.55
C ASP A 383 13.47 -11.75 8.19
N GLY A 384 14.43 -11.51 9.09
CA GLY A 384 15.47 -10.49 8.89
C GLY A 384 16.45 -10.83 7.77
N ARG A 385 17.00 -12.06 7.77
CA ARG A 385 18.12 -12.44 6.88
C ARG A 385 17.80 -12.28 5.39
N LEU A 386 16.61 -12.74 4.96
CA LEU A 386 16.23 -12.67 3.54
C LEU A 386 15.95 -11.24 3.10
N LEU A 387 15.28 -10.44 3.94
CA LEU A 387 15.01 -9.03 3.62
C LEU A 387 16.32 -8.24 3.49
N ASP A 388 17.25 -8.43 4.43
CA ASP A 388 18.56 -7.77 4.39
C ASP A 388 19.36 -8.15 3.13
N ALA A 389 19.31 -9.43 2.72
CA ALA A 389 19.96 -9.89 1.50
C ALA A 389 19.31 -9.32 0.22
N LEU A 390 17.98 -9.25 0.16
CA LEU A 390 17.24 -8.66 -0.96
C LEU A 390 17.49 -7.14 -1.06
N ASP A 391 17.48 -6.44 0.07
CA ASP A 391 17.80 -5.01 0.13
C ASP A 391 19.26 -4.77 -0.24
N GLY A 392 20.19 -5.65 0.16
CA GLY A 392 21.57 -5.66 -0.29
C GLY A 392 21.70 -5.84 -1.81
N ALA A 393 20.90 -6.73 -2.42
CA ALA A 393 20.89 -6.94 -3.87
C ALA A 393 20.31 -5.74 -4.64
N LEU A 394 19.25 -5.10 -4.11
CA LEU A 394 18.62 -3.92 -4.69
C LEU A 394 19.55 -2.70 -4.67
N ASN A 395 20.31 -2.53 -3.60
CA ASN A 395 21.24 -1.41 -3.41
C ASN A 395 22.64 -1.66 -4.01
N ALA A 396 22.96 -2.90 -4.39
CA ALA A 396 24.26 -3.24 -4.98
C ALA A 396 24.45 -2.66 -6.38
N GLY A 397 25.68 -2.21 -6.67
CA GLY A 397 26.12 -1.86 -8.02
C GLY A 397 26.07 -3.06 -8.99
N PRO A 398 26.08 -2.83 -10.31
CA PRO A 398 25.91 -3.89 -11.31
C PRO A 398 26.88 -5.07 -11.17
N GLU A 399 28.12 -4.82 -10.72
CA GLU A 399 29.15 -5.85 -10.54
C GLU A 399 28.95 -6.70 -9.28
N GLN A 400 28.40 -6.12 -8.21
CA GLN A 400 28.19 -6.80 -6.93
C GLN A 400 26.84 -7.51 -6.84
N ARG A 401 25.87 -7.08 -7.66
CA ARG A 401 24.50 -7.59 -7.63
C ARG A 401 24.38 -9.10 -7.84
N PRO A 402 25.08 -9.75 -8.80
CA PRO A 402 24.98 -11.21 -8.96
C PRO A 402 25.37 -11.97 -7.70
N ALA A 403 26.40 -11.52 -6.99
CA ALA A 403 26.83 -12.13 -5.74
C ALA A 403 25.78 -11.98 -4.63
N ARG A 404 25.15 -10.80 -4.52
CA ARG A 404 24.06 -10.54 -3.56
C ARG A 404 22.78 -11.31 -3.90
N GLN A 405 22.45 -11.46 -5.18
CA GLN A 405 21.34 -12.29 -5.63
C GLN A 405 21.60 -13.77 -5.33
N ALA A 406 22.84 -14.24 -5.50
CA ALA A 406 23.22 -15.60 -5.12
C ALA A 406 23.11 -15.84 -3.60
N GLU A 407 23.49 -14.86 -2.78
CA GLU A 407 23.31 -14.89 -1.31
C GLU A 407 21.82 -15.00 -0.93
N ALA A 408 20.97 -14.15 -1.51
CA ALA A 408 19.52 -14.24 -1.32
C ALA A 408 18.95 -15.59 -1.79
N GLY A 409 19.44 -16.11 -2.92
CA GLY A 409 19.06 -17.42 -3.46
C GLY A 409 19.39 -18.58 -2.52
N ALA A 410 20.55 -18.55 -1.86
CA ALA A 410 20.93 -19.56 -0.87
C ALA A 410 19.99 -19.54 0.35
N ILE A 411 19.65 -18.35 0.85
CA ILE A 411 18.70 -18.18 1.96
C ILE A 411 17.31 -18.71 1.58
N LEU A 412 16.85 -18.44 0.34
CA LEU A 412 15.59 -18.99 -0.15
C LEU A 412 15.55 -20.52 -0.13
N VAL A 413 16.65 -21.18 -0.53
CA VAL A 413 16.73 -22.65 -0.52
C VAL A 413 16.60 -23.18 0.92
N GLU A 414 17.30 -22.58 1.88
CA GLU A 414 17.15 -22.92 3.31
C GLU A 414 15.69 -22.79 3.77
N TYR A 415 15.02 -21.70 3.40
CA TYR A 415 13.65 -21.43 3.87
C TYR A 415 12.64 -22.38 3.28
N ARG A 416 12.75 -22.67 1.98
CA ARG A 416 11.85 -23.63 1.34
C ARG A 416 12.06 -25.05 1.88
N ALA A 417 13.31 -25.43 2.19
CA ALA A 417 13.60 -26.70 2.85
C ALA A 417 13.00 -26.77 4.25
N TYR A 418 13.14 -25.70 5.06
CA TYR A 418 12.53 -25.61 6.39
C TYR A 418 11.00 -25.71 6.30
N MET A 419 10.36 -24.93 5.43
CA MET A 419 8.89 -24.97 5.30
C MET A 419 8.37 -26.31 4.79
N ALA A 420 9.10 -26.99 3.91
CA ALA A 420 8.70 -28.30 3.39
C ALA A 420 8.76 -29.41 4.45
N THR A 421 9.61 -29.23 5.47
CA THR A 421 9.84 -30.24 6.53
C THR A 421 9.22 -29.86 7.88
N SER A 422 8.76 -28.62 8.04
CA SER A 422 8.18 -28.13 9.29
C SER A 422 6.78 -28.70 9.52
N ALA A 423 6.70 -29.73 10.36
CA ALA A 423 5.42 -30.27 10.85
C ALA A 423 4.59 -29.21 11.60
N LEU A 424 5.26 -28.24 12.23
CA LEU A 424 4.60 -27.15 12.95
C LEU A 424 3.79 -26.25 12.01
N LEU A 425 4.36 -25.84 10.87
CA LEU A 425 3.65 -25.00 9.90
C LEU A 425 2.47 -25.74 9.27
N ALA A 426 2.60 -27.04 9.01
CA ALA A 426 1.49 -27.86 8.54
C ALA A 426 0.37 -27.96 9.59
N ALA A 427 0.73 -28.19 10.87
CA ALA A 427 -0.23 -28.24 11.97
C ALA A 427 -0.95 -26.89 12.19
N ILE A 428 -0.25 -25.78 11.96
CA ILE A 428 -0.85 -24.45 11.97
C ILE A 428 -1.87 -24.31 10.85
N ASP A 429 -1.54 -24.63 9.60
CA ASP A 429 -2.49 -24.50 8.49
C ASP A 429 -3.72 -25.42 8.65
N ASP A 430 -3.54 -26.61 9.25
CA ASP A 430 -4.60 -27.60 9.49
C ASP A 430 -5.29 -27.47 10.87
N ASN A 431 -5.05 -26.38 11.62
CA ASN A 431 -5.57 -26.24 12.97
C ASN A 431 -7.12 -26.12 12.99
N PRO A 432 -7.81 -26.69 14.01
CA PRO A 432 -9.27 -26.66 14.09
C PRO A 432 -9.84 -25.37 14.70
N PHE A 433 -9.01 -24.51 15.29
CA PHE A 433 -9.45 -23.34 16.04
C PHE A 433 -9.77 -22.16 15.11
N ARG A 434 -8.94 -21.96 14.08
CA ARG A 434 -9.12 -20.88 13.11
C ARG A 434 -8.47 -21.23 11.76
N PRO A 435 -9.23 -21.21 10.65
CA PRO A 435 -8.65 -21.42 9.33
C PRO A 435 -7.56 -20.38 9.02
N CYS A 436 -6.37 -20.83 8.65
CA CYS A 436 -5.29 -19.98 8.16
C CYS A 436 -4.57 -20.64 6.97
N THR A 437 -3.74 -19.88 6.26
CA THR A 437 -3.00 -20.37 5.07
C THR A 437 -1.58 -19.83 5.06
N VAL A 438 -0.91 -19.95 6.21
CA VAL A 438 0.42 -19.42 6.47
C VAL A 438 1.43 -20.05 5.53
N GLN A 439 1.51 -21.38 5.49
CA GLN A 439 2.51 -22.09 4.67
C GLN A 439 2.31 -21.80 3.17
N LYS A 440 1.06 -21.85 2.69
CA LYS A 440 0.73 -21.57 1.27
C LYS A 440 1.04 -20.12 0.88
N SER A 441 0.78 -19.17 1.77
CA SER A 441 1.04 -17.74 1.51
C SER A 441 2.54 -17.45 1.42
N LEU A 442 3.33 -18.03 2.34
CA LEU A 442 4.78 -17.88 2.35
C LEU A 442 5.44 -18.57 1.15
N ASP A 443 5.04 -19.80 0.78
CA ASP A 443 5.62 -20.48 -0.39
C ASP A 443 5.33 -19.75 -1.70
N ARG A 444 4.12 -19.19 -1.88
CA ARG A 444 3.80 -18.35 -3.03
C ARG A 444 4.73 -17.13 -3.10
N ALA A 445 4.97 -16.47 -1.97
CA ALA A 445 5.83 -15.29 -1.93
C ALA A 445 7.30 -15.66 -2.19
N LEU A 446 7.82 -16.73 -1.58
CA LEU A 446 9.18 -17.22 -1.84
C LEU A 446 9.37 -17.66 -3.29
N ALA A 447 8.37 -18.27 -3.92
CA ALA A 447 8.40 -18.60 -5.35
C ALA A 447 8.50 -17.34 -6.23
N ALA A 448 7.79 -16.26 -5.86
CA ALA A 448 7.87 -14.99 -6.57
C ALA A 448 9.24 -14.32 -6.40
N VAL A 449 9.85 -14.40 -5.21
CA VAL A 449 11.24 -13.93 -4.99
C VAL A 449 12.22 -14.75 -5.81
N ALA A 450 12.09 -16.09 -5.80
CA ALA A 450 12.95 -16.96 -6.60
C ALA A 450 12.86 -16.69 -8.11
N ALA A 451 11.68 -16.29 -8.61
CA ALA A 451 11.49 -15.92 -10.01
C ALA A 451 12.03 -14.51 -10.36
N ALA A 452 12.28 -13.67 -9.34
CA ALA A 452 12.76 -12.30 -9.51
C ALA A 452 14.28 -12.15 -9.31
N LEU A 453 14.92 -13.11 -8.64
CA LEU A 453 16.37 -13.30 -8.61
C LEU A 453 16.85 -13.87 -9.95
#